data_AF-A0A0N4VVE9-F1
#
_entry.id   AF-A0A0N4VVE9-F1
#
_cell.length_a   1.000
_cell.length_b   1.000
_cell.length_c   1.000
_cell.angle_alpha   90.00
_cell.angle_beta   90.00
_cell.angle_gamma   90.00
#
_symmetry.space_group_name_H-M   'P 1'
#
loop_
_entity.id
_entity.type
_entity.pdbx_description
1 polymer ?
#
loop_
_entity_poly.entity_id
_entity_poly.type
_entity_poly.pdbx_seq_one_letter_code
_entity_poly.pdbx_strand_id
1 'polypeptide(L)'
;MHEHTRISEPIYVPSGPWGMPYSCDLPYQTFDAALSHISKAHKDLDYIMITGDFEAHDSWDYTQDLTRANIRNLTALLLKYFPKTPVYVSIGNHEGVPQDAMAPHTMPEYDQRGPQWLYSLMKEMWSNWLPQSSLADVQYRASYAVYPKPGLKLISINTVYCSEFNFYLYINQVDPDATLEWLIDELVDSEAKGDKVHIISHIPPGDDYCLKGWSYNFFEIVKRFENTIAQQFYGHTHNDHFQVYYDPDDNMRPFHFNWITPSITTFDFNHPAYRIYTIDGGYPGATYVSIYHNKIFMYKLTFIDRSLTSKSLYKHNMKAAKQSFTSKRFQPDLHP
;
A
#
# COMPACT_ATOMS: atom_id res chain seq x y z
N MET A 1 -25.52 -5.34 -31.96
CA MET A 1 -26.48 -4.98 -30.90
C MET A 1 -26.75 -6.23 -30.08
N HIS A 2 -25.95 -6.47 -29.05
CA HIS A 2 -26.26 -7.49 -28.05
C HIS A 2 -26.97 -6.79 -26.91
N GLU A 3 -28.28 -7.01 -26.84
CA GLU A 3 -29.14 -6.55 -25.77
C GLU A 3 -28.76 -7.35 -24.51
N HIS A 4 -27.95 -6.76 -23.63
CA HIS A 4 -27.76 -7.30 -22.29
C HIS A 4 -29.06 -7.12 -21.52
N THR A 5 -29.95 -8.12 -21.60
CA THR A 5 -31.01 -8.30 -20.62
C THR A 5 -30.36 -8.46 -19.25
N ARG A 6 -30.29 -7.36 -18.48
CA ARG A 6 -30.00 -7.41 -17.04
C ARG A 6 -31.12 -8.22 -16.41
N ILE A 7 -30.88 -9.50 -16.16
CA ILE A 7 -31.65 -10.26 -15.19
C ILE A 7 -31.31 -9.58 -13.86
N SER A 8 -32.22 -8.73 -13.37
CA SER A 8 -32.09 -8.14 -12.05
C SER A 8 -32.29 -9.24 -11.04
N GLU A 9 -31.21 -9.87 -10.61
CA GLU A 9 -31.26 -10.70 -9.41
C GLU A 9 -31.87 -9.87 -8.28
N PRO A 10 -32.78 -10.44 -7.46
CA PRO A 10 -33.37 -9.71 -6.36
C PRO A 10 -32.27 -9.23 -5.41
N ILE A 11 -32.23 -7.93 -5.10
CA ILE A 11 -31.37 -7.43 -4.03
C ILE A 11 -31.96 -7.93 -2.70
N TYR A 12 -31.38 -8.99 -2.15
CA TYR A 12 -31.83 -9.57 -0.88
C TYR A 12 -31.44 -8.71 0.33
N VAL A 13 -30.31 -7.99 0.24
CA VAL A 13 -29.84 -7.07 1.29
C VAL A 13 -29.19 -5.84 0.63
N PRO A 14 -29.74 -4.63 0.82
CA PRO A 14 -29.12 -3.42 0.28
C PRO A 14 -27.83 -3.05 1.03
N SER A 15 -26.91 -2.38 0.33
CA SER A 15 -25.68 -1.84 0.91
C SER A 15 -25.98 -0.89 2.07
N GLY A 16 -25.24 -1.04 3.17
CA GLY A 16 -25.35 -0.13 4.31
C GLY A 16 -24.68 1.22 4.04
N PRO A 17 -25.00 2.27 4.82
CA PRO A 17 -24.34 3.57 4.69
C PRO A 17 -22.82 3.48 4.94
N TRP A 18 -22.36 2.53 5.74
CA TRP A 18 -20.94 2.38 6.09
C TRP A 18 -20.15 1.47 5.13
N GLY A 19 -20.77 1.00 4.03
CA GLY A 19 -20.21 0.01 3.14
C GLY A 19 -20.82 -1.38 3.34
N MET A 20 -20.34 -2.34 2.55
CA MET A 20 -20.88 -3.70 2.47
C MET A 20 -19.74 -4.69 2.21
N PRO A 21 -19.44 -5.65 3.10
CA PRO A 21 -18.30 -6.57 3.00
C PRO A 21 -18.54 -7.66 1.93
N TYR A 22 -18.60 -7.22 0.67
CA TYR A 22 -18.83 -7.99 -0.56
C TYR A 22 -17.97 -7.34 -1.67
N SER A 23 -18.27 -7.57 -2.94
CA SER A 23 -17.65 -6.87 -4.08
C SER A 23 -18.15 -5.42 -4.20
N CYS A 24 -17.89 -4.62 -3.16
CA CYS A 24 -18.22 -3.20 -3.08
C CYS A 24 -17.05 -2.43 -2.47
N ASP A 25 -16.79 -1.23 -2.99
CA ASP A 25 -15.86 -0.29 -2.37
C ASP A 25 -16.47 0.55 -1.25
N LEU A 26 -15.60 1.32 -0.61
CA LEU A 26 -15.91 2.08 0.58
C LEU A 26 -16.59 3.43 0.24
N PRO A 27 -17.72 3.78 0.89
CA PRO A 27 -18.24 5.14 0.78
C PRO A 27 -17.33 6.13 1.52
N TYR A 28 -17.16 7.33 0.97
CA TYR A 28 -16.30 8.39 1.52
C TYR A 28 -16.48 8.62 3.03
N GLN A 29 -17.73 8.58 3.53
CA GLN A 29 -18.02 8.79 4.95
C GLN A 29 -17.39 7.74 5.88
N THR A 30 -17.18 6.51 5.41
CA THR A 30 -16.51 5.49 6.22
C THR A 30 -15.01 5.77 6.31
N PHE A 31 -14.38 6.22 5.22
CA PHE A 31 -12.99 6.64 5.24
C PHE A 31 -12.77 7.86 6.16
N ASP A 32 -13.61 8.89 6.04
CA ASP A 32 -13.61 10.07 6.93
C ASP A 32 -13.77 9.66 8.41
N ALA A 33 -14.73 8.78 8.71
CA ALA A 33 -14.95 8.26 10.05
C ALA A 33 -13.76 7.44 10.58
N ALA A 34 -13.11 6.65 9.72
CA ALA A 34 -11.92 5.87 10.09
C ALA A 34 -10.76 6.81 10.47
N LEU A 35 -10.42 7.80 9.63
CA LEU A 35 -9.37 8.78 9.94
C LEU A 35 -9.69 9.61 11.20
N SER A 36 -10.96 9.99 11.39
CA SER A 36 -11.43 10.65 12.62
C SER A 36 -11.24 9.78 13.86
N HIS A 37 -11.49 8.48 13.75
CA HIS A 37 -11.27 7.54 14.84
C HIS A 37 -9.77 7.33 15.12
N ILE A 38 -8.97 7.06 14.09
CA ILE A 38 -7.51 6.83 14.21
C ILE A 38 -6.85 8.04 14.87
N SER A 39 -7.13 9.25 14.39
CA SER A 39 -6.55 10.49 14.94
C SER A 39 -6.95 10.73 16.39
N LYS A 40 -8.08 10.23 16.88
CA LYS A 40 -8.50 10.32 18.28
C LYS A 40 -7.90 9.21 19.14
N ALA A 41 -7.83 8.00 18.62
CA ALA A 41 -7.40 6.81 19.34
C ALA A 41 -5.88 6.72 19.51
N HIS A 42 -5.11 7.17 18.51
CA HIS A 42 -3.65 7.06 18.47
C HIS A 42 -3.05 8.45 18.35
N LYS A 43 -2.49 8.95 19.45
CA LYS A 43 -1.91 10.31 19.56
C LYS A 43 -0.38 10.32 19.47
N ASP A 44 0.20 9.15 19.38
CA ASP A 44 1.61 8.81 19.49
C ASP A 44 2.18 8.26 18.17
N LEU A 45 1.50 8.51 17.05
CA LEU A 45 1.99 8.10 15.73
C LEU A 45 3.17 8.98 15.29
N ASP A 46 4.33 8.35 15.10
CA ASP A 46 5.52 9.01 14.54
C ASP A 46 5.33 9.40 13.06
N TYR A 47 4.74 8.51 12.27
CA TYR A 47 4.36 8.72 10.87
C TYR A 47 3.29 7.70 10.44
N ILE A 48 2.69 7.94 9.29
CA ILE A 48 1.69 7.06 8.66
C ILE A 48 2.26 6.55 7.34
N MET A 49 2.01 5.28 7.03
CA MET A 49 2.32 4.69 5.72
C MET A 49 1.00 4.37 5.00
N ILE A 50 0.89 4.78 3.74
CA ILE A 50 -0.26 4.46 2.86
C ILE A 50 0.29 3.90 1.57
N THR A 51 -0.09 2.68 1.20
CA THR A 51 0.53 1.97 0.08
C THR A 51 -0.31 2.02 -1.20
N GLY A 52 -1.03 3.11 -1.49
CA GLY A 52 -1.76 3.30 -2.76
C GLY A 52 -3.21 2.82 -2.76
N ASP A 53 -3.80 2.68 -3.96
CA ASP A 53 -5.18 2.30 -4.24
C ASP A 53 -6.25 3.22 -3.62
N PHE A 54 -6.28 4.43 -4.15
CA PHE A 54 -7.21 5.50 -3.83
C PHE A 54 -8.47 5.49 -4.69
N GLU A 55 -8.42 4.86 -5.86
CA GLU A 55 -9.56 4.71 -6.77
C GLU A 55 -10.31 3.39 -6.52
N ALA A 56 -11.61 3.39 -6.83
CA ALA A 56 -12.46 2.22 -6.68
C ALA A 56 -12.25 1.21 -7.84
N HIS A 57 -12.87 0.04 -7.70
CA HIS A 57 -12.85 -1.05 -8.67
C HIS A 57 -13.90 -0.85 -9.78
N ASP A 58 -14.16 0.39 -10.18
CA ASP A 58 -15.01 0.80 -11.31
C ASP A 58 -14.16 1.19 -12.52
N SER A 59 -13.17 0.35 -12.85
CA SER A 59 -12.15 0.62 -13.89
C SER A 59 -12.66 0.82 -15.31
N TRP A 60 -13.94 0.56 -15.53
CA TRP A 60 -14.64 0.88 -16.77
C TRP A 60 -15.14 2.34 -16.85
N ASP A 61 -15.14 3.11 -15.75
CA ASP A 61 -15.80 4.43 -15.67
C ASP A 61 -14.97 5.57 -15.03
N TYR A 62 -13.81 5.29 -14.41
CA TYR A 62 -12.99 6.36 -13.83
C TYR A 62 -12.08 7.07 -14.86
N THR A 63 -11.85 8.37 -14.63
CA THR A 63 -11.13 9.29 -15.54
C THR A 63 -10.00 10.00 -14.81
N GLN A 64 -9.05 10.60 -15.53
CA GLN A 64 -7.97 11.37 -14.90
C GLN A 64 -8.49 12.51 -14.01
N ASP A 65 -9.60 13.14 -14.38
CA ASP A 65 -10.20 14.22 -13.59
C ASP A 65 -10.85 13.70 -12.31
N LEU A 66 -11.50 12.52 -12.37
CA LEU A 66 -12.03 11.86 -11.18
C LEU A 66 -10.89 11.45 -10.24
N THR A 67 -9.83 10.84 -10.77
CA THR A 67 -8.64 10.46 -9.99
C THR A 67 -7.99 11.67 -9.31
N ARG A 68 -7.84 12.79 -10.03
CA ARG A 68 -7.35 14.06 -9.44
C ARG A 68 -8.26 14.55 -8.31
N ALA A 69 -9.58 14.49 -8.49
CA ALA A 69 -10.53 14.94 -7.48
C ALA A 69 -10.48 14.06 -6.22
N ASN A 70 -10.44 12.73 -6.40
CA ASN A 70 -10.38 11.76 -5.32
C ASN A 70 -9.09 11.90 -4.52
N ILE A 71 -7.93 11.91 -5.17
CA ILE A 71 -6.62 12.09 -4.50
C ILE A 71 -6.57 13.42 -3.73
N ARG A 72 -7.05 14.53 -4.31
CA ARG A 72 -7.09 15.83 -3.60
C ARG A 72 -8.01 15.80 -2.38
N ASN A 73 -9.15 15.13 -2.48
CA ASN A 73 -10.10 14.99 -1.37
C ASN A 73 -9.50 14.15 -0.23
N LEU A 74 -8.88 13.02 -0.55
CA LEU A 74 -8.18 12.16 0.41
C LEU A 74 -7.01 12.90 1.06
N THR A 75 -6.23 13.65 0.28
CA THR A 75 -5.14 14.51 0.79
C THR A 75 -5.67 15.53 1.80
N ALA A 76 -6.77 16.20 1.49
CA ALA A 76 -7.39 17.18 2.39
C ALA A 76 -7.85 16.53 3.72
N LEU A 77 -8.41 15.32 3.67
CA LEU A 77 -8.77 14.58 4.88
C LEU A 77 -7.55 14.18 5.72
N LEU A 78 -6.48 13.70 5.09
CA LEU A 78 -5.23 13.34 5.77
C LEU A 78 -4.65 14.56 6.49
N LEU A 79 -4.56 15.71 5.81
CA LEU A 79 -4.09 16.96 6.40
C LEU A 79 -5.00 17.48 7.53
N LYS A 80 -6.32 17.30 7.39
CA LYS A 80 -7.30 17.67 8.44
C LYS A 80 -7.11 16.86 9.72
N TYR A 81 -6.94 15.55 9.63
CA TYR A 81 -6.88 14.68 10.80
C TYR A 81 -5.47 14.48 11.36
N PHE A 82 -4.44 14.62 10.52
CA PHE A 82 -3.04 14.41 10.87
C PHE A 82 -2.16 15.60 10.47
N PRO A 83 -2.47 16.84 10.93
CA PRO A 83 -1.77 18.05 10.47
C PRO A 83 -0.29 18.12 10.89
N LYS A 84 0.17 17.24 11.79
CA LYS A 84 1.53 17.23 12.33
C LYS A 84 2.24 15.88 12.18
N THR A 85 1.56 14.88 11.65
CA THR A 85 2.11 13.53 11.48
C THR A 85 2.41 13.34 10.00
N PRO A 86 3.69 13.13 9.61
CA PRO A 86 4.05 12.86 8.23
C PRO A 86 3.31 11.63 7.69
N VAL A 87 2.88 11.72 6.42
CA VAL A 87 2.28 10.59 5.70
C VAL A 87 3.19 10.24 4.54
N TYR A 88 3.69 9.01 4.54
CA TYR A 88 4.54 8.45 3.49
C TYR A 88 3.70 7.54 2.62
N VAL A 89 3.63 7.86 1.33
CA VAL A 89 2.68 7.27 0.39
C VAL A 89 3.44 6.51 -0.69
N SER A 90 2.97 5.32 -1.05
CA SER A 90 3.37 4.65 -2.28
C SER A 90 2.24 4.71 -3.29
N ILE A 91 2.60 4.69 -4.57
CA ILE A 91 1.63 4.57 -5.65
C ILE A 91 1.14 3.12 -5.76
N GLY A 92 -0.16 2.93 -5.96
CA GLY A 92 -0.81 1.66 -6.27
C GLY A 92 -1.20 1.56 -7.73
N ASN A 93 -1.84 0.45 -8.08
CA ASN A 93 -2.14 0.16 -9.48
C ASN A 93 -3.45 0.79 -9.96
N HIS A 94 -4.36 1.13 -9.05
CA HIS A 94 -5.63 1.81 -9.36
C HIS A 94 -5.48 3.31 -9.67
N GLU A 95 -4.33 3.94 -9.38
CA GLU A 95 -4.12 5.36 -9.68
C GLU A 95 -4.00 5.67 -11.19
N GLY A 96 -3.60 4.70 -12.01
CA GLY A 96 -3.44 4.85 -13.45
C GLY A 96 -4.79 4.96 -14.17
N VAL A 97 -4.86 5.70 -15.27
CA VAL A 97 -6.04 5.74 -16.16
C VAL A 97 -5.59 5.38 -17.58
N PRO A 98 -5.88 4.16 -18.08
CA PRO A 98 -6.56 3.05 -17.39
C PRO A 98 -5.72 2.43 -16.26
N GLN A 99 -6.33 1.54 -15.47
CA GLN A 99 -5.67 0.80 -14.39
C GLN A 99 -4.32 0.21 -14.83
N ASP A 100 -3.33 0.21 -13.94
CA ASP A 100 -1.96 -0.29 -14.18
C ASP A 100 -1.15 0.46 -15.25
N ALA A 101 -1.73 1.45 -15.94
CA ALA A 101 -1.10 2.12 -17.08
C ALA A 101 0.02 3.09 -16.65
N MET A 102 1.19 2.54 -16.33
CA MET A 102 2.40 3.29 -16.01
C MET A 102 3.48 3.03 -17.06
N ALA A 103 3.50 3.83 -18.13
CA ALA A 103 4.52 3.68 -19.16
C ALA A 103 5.88 4.18 -18.63
N PRO A 104 6.96 3.38 -18.76
CA PRO A 104 8.31 3.87 -18.48
C PRO A 104 8.79 4.84 -19.58
N HIS A 105 9.79 5.66 -19.29
CA HIS A 105 10.41 6.62 -20.22
C HIS A 105 10.98 5.97 -21.48
N THR A 106 11.31 4.68 -21.43
CA THR A 106 11.82 3.90 -22.57
C THR A 106 10.72 3.50 -23.56
N MET A 107 9.45 3.73 -23.24
CA MET A 107 8.32 3.35 -24.05
C MET A 107 8.14 4.30 -25.26
N PRO A 108 7.93 3.77 -26.47
CA PRO A 108 7.57 4.59 -27.64
C PRO A 108 6.25 5.31 -27.40
N GLU A 109 6.19 6.62 -27.66
CA GLU A 109 5.04 7.49 -27.33
C GLU A 109 4.90 7.85 -25.84
N TYR A 110 6.00 7.83 -25.07
CA TYR A 110 6.02 8.23 -23.66
C TYR A 110 5.40 9.62 -23.43
N ASP A 111 5.65 10.61 -24.28
CA ASP A 111 5.08 11.96 -24.12
C ASP A 111 3.54 11.97 -24.23
N GLN A 112 2.94 11.01 -24.93
CA GLN A 112 1.49 10.90 -25.11
C GLN A 112 0.83 9.97 -24.09
N ARG A 113 1.54 8.91 -23.68
CA ARG A 113 0.98 7.79 -22.89
C ARG A 113 1.60 7.64 -21.50
N GLY A 114 2.61 8.43 -21.20
CA GLY A 114 3.29 8.43 -19.93
C GLY A 114 2.38 8.86 -18.77
N PRO A 115 2.74 8.47 -17.54
CA PRO A 115 2.01 8.85 -16.34
C PRO A 115 2.39 10.24 -15.82
N GLN A 116 2.90 11.17 -16.66
CA GLN A 116 3.44 12.46 -16.18
C GLN A 116 2.38 13.31 -15.46
N TRP A 117 1.13 13.27 -15.93
CA TRP A 117 0.01 13.93 -15.26
C TRP A 117 -0.20 13.39 -13.83
N LEU A 118 -0.05 12.08 -13.66
CA LEU A 118 -0.24 11.39 -12.40
C LEU A 118 0.96 11.61 -11.47
N TYR A 119 2.18 11.54 -11.99
CA TYR A 119 3.39 11.79 -11.18
C TYR A 119 3.46 13.25 -10.73
N SER A 120 2.93 14.18 -11.53
CA SER A 120 2.76 15.58 -11.11
C SER A 120 1.74 15.70 -9.97
N LEU A 121 0.64 14.94 -10.01
CA LEU A 121 -0.36 14.87 -8.94
C LEU A 121 0.21 14.22 -7.67
N MET A 122 0.97 13.12 -7.80
CA MET A 122 1.65 12.49 -6.67
C MET A 122 2.67 13.42 -6.03
N LYS A 123 3.44 14.15 -6.84
CA LYS A 123 4.35 15.20 -6.35
C LYS A 123 3.60 16.31 -5.60
N GLU A 124 2.46 16.78 -6.12
CA GLU A 124 1.60 17.76 -5.44
C GLU A 124 1.19 17.22 -4.05
N MET A 125 0.62 16.02 -4.00
CA MET A 125 0.19 15.37 -2.76
C MET A 125 1.37 15.15 -1.79
N TRP A 126 2.45 14.51 -2.25
CA TRP A 126 3.54 14.06 -1.38
C TRP A 126 4.44 15.21 -0.91
N SER A 127 4.44 16.36 -1.60
CA SER A 127 5.14 17.58 -1.16
C SER A 127 4.67 18.11 0.20
N ASN A 128 3.50 17.68 0.68
CA ASN A 128 3.03 18.00 2.02
C ASN A 128 3.88 17.34 3.13
N TRP A 129 4.60 16.25 2.83
CA TRP A 129 5.30 15.43 3.83
C TRP A 129 6.75 15.11 3.45
N LEU A 130 7.12 15.21 2.17
CA LEU A 130 8.46 14.92 1.69
C LEU A 130 9.32 16.19 1.59
N PRO A 131 10.65 16.08 1.81
CA PRO A 131 11.55 17.18 1.53
C PRO A 131 11.67 17.43 0.03
N GLN A 132 12.02 18.67 -0.33
CA GLN A 132 12.15 19.10 -1.73
C GLN A 132 13.12 18.22 -2.54
N SER A 133 14.17 17.69 -1.91
CA SER A 133 15.16 16.82 -2.54
C SER A 133 14.56 15.53 -3.09
N SER A 134 13.51 15.00 -2.46
CA SER A 134 12.86 13.75 -2.86
C SER A 134 11.89 13.94 -4.04
N LEU A 135 11.41 15.16 -4.29
CA LEU A 135 10.34 15.42 -5.25
C LEU A 135 10.77 15.26 -6.73
N ALA A 136 12.07 15.21 -7.01
CA ALA A 136 12.57 14.90 -8.35
C ALA A 136 12.32 13.43 -8.69
N ASP A 137 12.61 12.52 -7.76
CA ASP A 137 12.37 11.07 -7.94
C ASP A 137 10.87 10.77 -8.03
N VAL A 138 10.06 11.48 -7.23
CA VAL A 138 8.59 11.37 -7.32
C VAL A 138 8.10 11.74 -8.71
N GLN A 139 8.58 12.86 -9.26
CA GLN A 139 8.21 13.31 -10.60
C GLN A 139 8.63 12.32 -11.69
N TYR A 140 9.78 11.67 -11.50
CA TYR A 140 10.36 10.76 -12.49
C TYR A 140 9.67 9.39 -12.49
N ARG A 141 9.53 8.76 -11.33
CA ARG A 141 9.15 7.33 -11.21
C ARG A 141 8.10 7.03 -10.15
N ALA A 142 7.49 8.05 -9.54
CA ALA A 142 6.63 7.92 -8.35
C ALA A 142 7.28 7.08 -7.23
N SER A 143 8.59 7.23 -7.04
CA SER A 143 9.37 6.62 -5.97
C SER A 143 10.13 7.72 -5.23
N TYR A 144 10.57 7.47 -4.00
CA TYR A 144 11.40 8.42 -3.24
C TYR A 144 12.12 7.76 -2.07
N ALA A 145 13.17 8.41 -1.59
CA ALA A 145 13.78 8.14 -0.30
C ALA A 145 13.61 9.34 0.66
N VAL A 146 13.44 9.07 1.95
CA VAL A 146 13.34 10.08 3.01
C VAL A 146 13.87 9.52 4.33
N TYR A 147 14.34 10.38 5.22
CA TYR A 147 14.79 10.00 6.56
C TYR A 147 13.74 10.35 7.61
N PRO A 148 12.80 9.46 7.96
CA PRO A 148 11.81 9.72 9.00
C PRO A 148 12.44 9.88 10.40
N LYS A 149 13.59 9.22 10.64
CA LYS A 149 14.36 9.29 11.88
C LYS A 149 15.86 9.14 11.57
N PRO A 150 16.77 9.64 12.43
CA PRO A 150 18.21 9.42 12.27
C PRO A 150 18.55 7.91 12.23
N GLY A 151 19.31 7.48 11.22
CA GLY A 151 19.67 6.07 11.07
C GLY A 151 18.61 5.20 10.38
N LEU A 152 17.48 5.78 9.96
CA LEU A 152 16.42 5.09 9.21
C LEU A 152 16.13 5.84 7.91
N LYS A 153 16.38 5.18 6.77
CA LYS A 153 15.92 5.60 5.45
C LYS A 153 14.65 4.84 5.09
N LEU A 154 13.58 5.55 4.75
CA LEU A 154 12.36 4.98 4.18
C LEU A 154 12.39 5.19 2.67
N ILE A 155 12.21 4.10 1.93
CA ILE A 155 12.21 4.08 0.47
C ILE A 155 10.82 3.63 0.01
N SER A 156 10.15 4.48 -0.76
CA SER A 156 8.93 4.12 -1.48
C SER A 156 9.30 3.77 -2.91
N ILE A 157 8.98 2.55 -3.35
CA ILE A 157 9.22 2.10 -4.72
C ILE A 157 7.90 1.90 -5.47
N ASN A 158 7.88 2.18 -6.77
CA ASN A 158 6.72 1.94 -7.63
C ASN A 158 6.72 0.50 -8.16
N THR A 159 5.99 -0.40 -7.50
CA THR A 159 5.85 -1.80 -7.97
C THR A 159 4.84 -1.98 -9.10
N VAL A 160 4.16 -0.95 -9.59
CA VAL A 160 3.39 -1.06 -10.85
C VAL A 160 4.32 -1.34 -12.05
N TYR A 161 5.63 -1.09 -11.90
CA TYR A 161 6.66 -1.53 -12.85
C TYR A 161 7.02 -3.02 -12.75
N CYS A 162 6.50 -3.76 -11.78
CA CYS A 162 6.50 -5.22 -11.81
C CYS A 162 5.20 -5.79 -12.37
N SER A 163 4.10 -5.04 -12.45
CA SER A 163 2.75 -5.55 -12.71
C SER A 163 2.65 -6.30 -14.05
N GLU A 164 2.09 -7.51 -14.04
CA GLU A 164 1.75 -8.24 -15.27
C GLU A 164 0.60 -7.59 -16.06
N PHE A 165 -0.18 -6.71 -15.42
CA PHE A 165 -1.27 -5.93 -16.00
C PHE A 165 -0.83 -4.57 -16.54
N ASN A 166 0.40 -4.14 -16.23
CA ASN A 166 1.00 -2.98 -16.90
C ASN A 166 1.44 -3.37 -18.31
N PHE A 167 0.52 -3.27 -19.27
CA PHE A 167 0.74 -3.73 -20.63
C PHE A 167 1.88 -3.02 -21.37
N TYR A 168 2.33 -1.85 -20.89
CA TYR A 168 3.49 -1.17 -21.46
C TYR A 168 4.80 -1.94 -21.26
N LEU A 169 4.88 -2.78 -20.23
CA LEU A 169 6.06 -3.58 -19.93
C LEU A 169 6.31 -4.67 -20.98
N TYR A 170 5.31 -5.08 -21.76
CA TYR A 170 5.50 -6.07 -22.82
C TYR A 170 6.29 -5.54 -24.02
N ILE A 171 6.53 -4.22 -24.09
CA ILE A 171 7.47 -3.62 -25.04
C ILE A 171 8.91 -3.83 -24.55
N ASN A 172 9.16 -3.56 -23.27
CA ASN A 172 10.45 -3.75 -22.62
C ASN A 172 10.28 -3.93 -21.10
N GLN A 173 10.66 -5.10 -20.59
CA GLN A 173 10.58 -5.46 -19.17
C GLN A 173 11.89 -5.20 -18.41
N VAL A 174 12.95 -4.76 -19.09
CA VAL A 174 14.27 -4.53 -18.48
C VAL A 174 14.17 -3.31 -17.58
N ASP A 175 14.20 -3.57 -16.26
CA ASP A 175 14.13 -2.61 -15.15
C ASP A 175 13.47 -1.27 -15.52
N PRO A 176 12.13 -1.23 -15.60
CA PRO A 176 11.43 -0.05 -16.07
C PRO A 176 11.81 1.20 -15.25
N ASP A 177 12.25 2.21 -15.98
CA ASP A 177 12.82 3.46 -15.45
C ASP A 177 14.09 3.32 -14.61
N ALA A 178 14.75 2.16 -14.58
CA ALA A 178 15.88 1.87 -13.70
C ALA A 178 15.47 1.90 -12.21
N THR A 179 14.31 1.33 -11.89
CA THR A 179 13.73 1.36 -10.54
C THR A 179 14.49 0.47 -9.57
N LEU A 180 14.91 -0.73 -10.00
CA LEU A 180 15.73 -1.62 -9.18
C LEU A 180 17.18 -1.13 -9.10
N GLU A 181 17.74 -0.58 -10.17
CA GLU A 181 19.06 0.06 -10.14
C GLU A 181 19.09 1.22 -9.14
N TRP A 182 18.09 2.11 -9.19
CA TRP A 182 17.95 3.21 -8.21
C TRP A 182 17.80 2.68 -6.78
N LEU A 183 17.03 1.61 -6.57
CA LEU A 183 16.91 0.98 -5.25
C LEU A 183 18.27 0.44 -4.76
N ILE A 184 19.06 -0.19 -5.64
CA ILE A 184 20.41 -0.67 -5.30
C ILE A 184 21.29 0.50 -4.86
N ASP A 185 21.28 1.62 -5.59
CA ASP A 185 22.08 2.80 -5.23
C ASP A 185 21.72 3.32 -3.84
N GLU A 186 20.41 3.41 -3.52
CA GLU A 186 19.94 3.84 -2.20
C GLU A 186 20.34 2.87 -1.08
N LEU A 187 20.33 1.56 -1.36
CA LEU A 187 20.72 0.50 -0.42
C LEU A 187 22.24 0.46 -0.19
N VAL A 188 23.04 0.65 -1.24
CA VAL A 188 24.50 0.77 -1.15
C VAL A 188 24.88 2.00 -0.31
N ASP A 189 24.23 3.14 -0.56
CA ASP A 189 24.43 4.36 0.23
C ASP A 189 24.07 4.14 1.71
N SER A 190 22.94 3.46 1.98
CA SER A 190 22.52 3.13 3.35
C SER A 190 23.48 2.17 4.04
N GLU A 191 23.95 1.12 3.36
CA GLU A 191 24.93 0.17 3.89
C GLU A 191 26.24 0.89 4.25
N ALA A 192 26.73 1.77 3.39
CA ALA A 192 27.95 2.55 3.63
C ALA A 192 27.83 3.49 4.84
N LYS A 193 26.63 4.03 5.10
CA LYS A 193 26.32 4.89 6.26
C LYS A 193 25.96 4.12 7.53
N GLY A 194 25.72 2.82 7.42
CA GLY A 194 25.17 2.00 8.51
C GLY A 194 23.71 2.30 8.83
N ASP A 195 22.98 2.95 7.92
CA ASP A 195 21.55 3.22 8.05
C ASP A 195 20.74 1.94 7.86
N LYS A 196 19.60 1.84 8.55
CA LYS A 196 18.59 0.82 8.26
C LYS A 196 17.58 1.32 7.26
N VAL A 197 16.97 0.38 6.54
CA VAL A 197 16.03 0.71 5.47
C VAL A 197 14.66 0.09 5.73
N HIS A 198 13.62 0.91 5.60
CA HIS A 198 12.25 0.45 5.36
C HIS A 198 11.90 0.60 3.90
N ILE A 199 11.32 -0.44 3.32
CA ILE A 199 10.72 -0.35 1.98
C ILE A 199 9.20 -0.33 2.15
N ILE A 200 8.55 0.65 1.53
CA ILE A 200 7.10 0.67 1.37
C ILE A 200 6.76 0.58 -0.13
N SER A 201 5.73 -0.20 -0.45
CA SER A 201 5.21 -0.26 -1.81
C SER A 201 3.81 -0.86 -1.85
N HIS A 202 3.19 -0.93 -3.02
CA HIS A 202 1.84 -1.46 -3.18
C HIS A 202 1.82 -2.98 -3.37
N ILE A 203 2.21 -3.44 -4.57
CA ILE A 203 2.22 -4.85 -4.98
C ILE A 203 3.39 -5.57 -4.29
N PRO A 204 3.15 -6.61 -3.48
CA PRO A 204 4.23 -7.39 -2.87
C PRO A 204 4.96 -8.27 -3.91
N PRO A 205 6.28 -8.12 -4.08
CA PRO A 205 7.04 -8.96 -5.00
C PRO A 205 7.02 -10.44 -4.57
N GLY A 206 6.70 -11.33 -5.51
CA GLY A 206 6.55 -12.77 -5.26
C GLY A 206 5.08 -13.23 -5.21
N ASP A 207 4.13 -12.28 -5.27
CA ASP A 207 2.74 -12.55 -5.57
C ASP A 207 2.52 -12.81 -7.07
N ASP A 208 1.35 -13.32 -7.45
CA ASP A 208 1.01 -13.63 -8.84
C ASP A 208 0.78 -12.40 -9.73
N TYR A 209 0.90 -11.19 -9.17
CA TYR A 209 0.77 -9.92 -9.88
C TYR A 209 2.09 -9.37 -10.45
N CYS A 210 3.25 -9.77 -9.92
CA CYS A 210 4.54 -9.29 -10.40
C CYS A 210 5.16 -10.22 -11.46
N LEU A 211 5.69 -9.63 -12.53
CA LEU A 211 6.52 -10.29 -13.53
C LEU A 211 7.70 -11.02 -12.88
N LYS A 212 7.84 -12.30 -13.20
CA LYS A 212 8.84 -13.20 -12.61
C LYS A 212 10.27 -12.65 -12.66
N GLY A 213 10.67 -12.05 -13.79
CA GLY A 213 12.02 -11.49 -13.95
C GLY A 213 12.29 -10.36 -12.97
N TRP A 214 11.34 -9.44 -12.81
CA TRP A 214 11.45 -8.33 -11.86
C TRP A 214 11.45 -8.84 -10.42
N SER A 215 10.48 -9.72 -10.07
CA SER A 215 10.37 -10.30 -8.73
C SER A 215 11.63 -11.07 -8.31
N TYR A 216 12.25 -11.83 -9.23
CA TYR A 216 13.49 -12.55 -8.96
C TYR A 216 14.67 -11.59 -8.68
N ASN A 217 14.83 -10.53 -9.47
CA ASN A 217 15.89 -9.55 -9.22
C ASN A 217 15.66 -8.81 -7.89
N PHE A 218 14.41 -8.45 -7.56
CA PHE A 218 14.08 -7.87 -6.26
C PHE A 218 14.43 -8.84 -5.11
N PHE A 219 14.13 -10.12 -5.25
CA PHE A 219 14.52 -11.15 -4.27
C PHE A 219 16.03 -11.19 -4.03
N GLU A 220 16.84 -11.18 -5.10
CA GLU A 220 18.31 -11.18 -4.99
C GLU A 220 18.84 -9.89 -4.34
N ILE A 221 18.21 -8.74 -4.62
CA ILE A 221 18.53 -7.47 -3.95
C ILE A 221 18.25 -7.58 -2.44
N VAL A 222 17.06 -8.07 -2.06
CA VAL A 222 16.71 -8.24 -0.64
C VAL A 222 17.69 -9.20 0.05
N LYS A 223 18.07 -10.30 -0.61
CA LYS A 223 19.08 -11.25 -0.12
C LYS A 223 20.43 -10.56 0.11
N ARG A 224 20.94 -9.83 -0.89
CA ARG A 224 22.23 -9.11 -0.77
C ARG A 224 22.23 -8.08 0.36
N PHE A 225 21.11 -7.41 0.60
CA PHE A 225 20.97 -6.35 1.59
C PHE A 225 20.21 -6.80 2.85
N GLU A 226 20.22 -8.10 3.19
CA GLU A 226 19.48 -8.65 4.35
C GLU A 226 19.84 -7.99 5.69
N ASN A 227 21.06 -7.43 5.81
CA ASN A 227 21.51 -6.71 6.99
C ASN A 227 21.16 -5.21 6.99
N THR A 228 20.81 -4.64 5.85
CA THR A 228 20.53 -3.21 5.65
C THR A 228 19.01 -2.95 5.63
N ILE A 229 18.26 -3.80 4.95
CA ILE A 229 16.79 -3.75 4.94
C ILE A 229 16.27 -4.32 6.26
N ALA A 230 15.65 -3.46 7.07
CA ALA A 230 15.12 -3.84 8.37
C ALA A 230 13.68 -4.36 8.29
N GLN A 231 12.86 -3.80 7.40
CA GLN A 231 11.47 -4.22 7.23
C GLN A 231 10.91 -3.77 5.87
N GLN A 232 9.97 -4.53 5.34
CA GLN A 232 9.20 -4.19 4.14
C GLN A 232 7.70 -4.21 4.42
N PHE A 233 6.94 -3.28 3.83
CA PHE A 233 5.50 -3.12 4.02
C PHE A 233 4.77 -2.95 2.68
N TYR A 234 3.74 -3.76 2.47
CA TYR A 234 2.96 -3.85 1.24
C TYR A 234 1.45 -3.82 1.51
N GLY A 235 0.68 -3.66 0.44
CA GLY A 235 -0.78 -3.74 0.40
C GLY A 235 -1.26 -4.65 -0.72
N HIS A 236 -2.09 -4.10 -1.61
CA HIS A 236 -2.62 -4.73 -2.84
C HIS A 236 -3.57 -5.91 -2.63
N THR A 237 -3.15 -6.95 -1.90
CA THR A 237 -3.94 -8.19 -1.80
C THR A 237 -5.19 -8.04 -0.90
N HIS A 238 -5.36 -6.89 -0.25
CA HIS A 238 -6.43 -6.57 0.71
C HIS A 238 -6.49 -7.43 1.99
N ASN A 239 -5.56 -8.36 2.15
CA ASN A 239 -5.59 -9.38 3.18
C ASN A 239 -4.53 -9.13 4.26
N ASP A 240 -4.76 -9.68 5.45
CA ASP A 240 -3.75 -9.72 6.52
C ASP A 240 -2.86 -10.95 6.36
N HIS A 241 -1.63 -10.74 5.89
CA HIS A 241 -0.62 -11.80 5.83
C HIS A 241 0.80 -11.24 5.70
N PHE A 242 1.74 -12.11 5.39
CA PHE A 242 3.16 -11.81 5.22
C PHE A 242 3.80 -12.86 4.31
N GLN A 243 4.89 -12.49 3.65
CA GLN A 243 5.75 -13.40 2.91
C GLN A 243 7.10 -13.55 3.62
N VAL A 244 7.64 -14.77 3.63
CA VAL A 244 8.96 -15.09 4.17
C VAL A 244 9.90 -15.41 3.01
N TYR A 245 11.11 -14.85 3.06
CA TYR A 245 12.16 -15.00 2.07
C TYR A 245 13.17 -16.03 2.57
N TYR A 246 13.47 -17.02 1.72
CA TYR A 246 14.34 -18.15 2.06
C TYR A 246 15.51 -18.24 1.08
N ASP A 247 16.71 -18.48 1.59
CA ASP A 247 17.90 -18.64 0.79
C ASP A 247 18.04 -20.09 0.30
N PRO A 248 17.86 -20.37 -1.01
CA PRO A 248 17.99 -21.73 -1.54
C PRO A 248 19.43 -22.26 -1.49
N ASP A 249 20.44 -21.39 -1.43
CA ASP A 249 21.86 -21.75 -1.41
C ASP A 249 22.35 -22.07 0.01
N ASP A 250 21.58 -21.65 1.03
CA ASP A 250 21.89 -21.81 2.45
C ASP A 250 20.79 -22.62 3.16
N ASN A 251 20.55 -23.84 2.67
CA ASN A 251 19.64 -24.82 3.28
C ASN A 251 18.23 -24.26 3.59
N MET A 252 17.69 -23.41 2.71
CA MET A 252 16.41 -22.72 2.93
C MET A 252 16.40 -21.92 4.24
N ARG A 253 17.49 -21.24 4.58
CA ARG A 253 17.55 -20.31 5.72
C ARG A 253 16.59 -19.14 5.46
N PRO A 254 15.64 -18.85 6.37
CA PRO A 254 14.87 -17.63 6.26
C PRO A 254 15.78 -16.43 6.54
N PHE A 255 15.81 -15.45 5.62
CA PHE A 255 16.66 -14.27 5.75
C PHE A 255 15.86 -12.97 5.87
N HIS A 256 14.60 -12.95 5.44
CA HIS A 256 13.76 -11.76 5.53
C HIS A 256 12.26 -12.12 5.58
N PHE A 257 11.42 -11.18 5.99
CA PHE A 257 9.97 -11.25 5.82
C PHE A 257 9.37 -9.86 5.59
N ASN A 258 8.23 -9.78 4.91
CA ASN A 258 7.50 -8.52 4.71
C ASN A 258 6.18 -8.52 5.48
N TRP A 259 5.51 -7.37 5.58
CA TRP A 259 4.13 -7.32 6.04
C TRP A 259 3.21 -6.93 4.90
N ILE A 260 2.10 -7.64 4.74
CA ILE A 260 1.03 -7.28 3.82
C ILE A 260 -0.17 -6.87 4.66
N THR A 261 -0.59 -5.62 4.49
CA THR A 261 -1.58 -4.97 5.35
C THR A 261 -2.98 -5.11 4.76
N PRO A 262 -4.00 -5.49 5.56
CA PRO A 262 -5.37 -5.56 5.06
C PRO A 262 -5.87 -4.18 4.65
N SER A 263 -6.85 -4.15 3.75
CA SER A 263 -7.36 -2.90 3.20
C SER A 263 -8.41 -2.23 4.10
N ILE A 264 -8.56 -0.92 3.92
CA ILE A 264 -9.67 -0.17 4.49
C ILE A 264 -10.96 -0.33 3.66
N THR A 265 -10.84 -0.69 2.38
CA THR A 265 -12.01 -1.00 1.56
C THR A 265 -12.65 -2.32 2.01
N THR A 266 -13.93 -2.49 1.66
CA THR A 266 -14.61 -3.78 1.78
C THR A 266 -14.32 -4.70 0.60
N PHE A 267 -13.74 -4.16 -0.49
CA PHE A 267 -13.46 -4.92 -1.69
C PHE A 267 -12.31 -5.92 -1.43
N ASP A 268 -12.43 -7.21 -1.73
CA ASP A 268 -13.70 -7.92 -1.70
C ASP A 268 -13.84 -8.75 -0.42
N PHE A 269 -15.09 -8.86 0.03
CA PHE A 269 -15.51 -9.68 1.16
C PHE A 269 -14.78 -9.46 2.49
N ASN A 270 -14.16 -8.29 2.67
CA ASN A 270 -13.41 -7.93 3.87
C ASN A 270 -14.13 -6.89 4.72
N HIS A 271 -13.80 -6.85 6.00
CA HIS A 271 -14.17 -5.72 6.87
C HIS A 271 -13.10 -4.63 6.75
N PRO A 272 -13.48 -3.34 6.71
CA PRO A 272 -12.50 -2.25 6.70
C PRO A 272 -11.51 -2.38 7.85
N ALA A 273 -10.22 -2.34 7.54
CA ALA A 273 -9.15 -2.51 8.52
C ALA A 273 -8.02 -1.50 8.34
N TYR A 274 -7.25 -1.30 9.42
CA TYR A 274 -5.95 -0.67 9.39
C TYR A 274 -5.01 -1.34 10.41
N ARG A 275 -3.70 -1.13 10.24
CA ARG A 275 -2.69 -1.68 11.14
C ARG A 275 -1.84 -0.59 11.78
N ILE A 276 -1.48 -0.80 13.03
CA ILE A 276 -0.46 -0.02 13.75
C ILE A 276 0.75 -0.91 13.97
N TYR A 277 1.89 -0.49 13.43
CA TYR A 277 3.17 -1.13 13.66
C TYR A 277 3.87 -0.51 14.86
N THR A 278 4.45 -1.33 15.73
CA THR A 278 5.44 -0.87 16.69
C THR A 278 6.80 -1.27 16.18
N ILE A 279 7.73 -0.31 16.13
CA ILE A 279 9.04 -0.48 15.52
C ILE A 279 10.09 -0.07 16.54
N ASP A 280 11.17 -0.86 16.63
CA ASP A 280 12.33 -0.52 17.44
C ASP A 280 13.00 0.74 16.87
N GLY A 281 13.12 1.83 17.64
CA GLY A 281 13.62 3.09 17.08
C GLY A 281 13.76 4.23 18.08
N GLY A 282 14.35 5.33 17.61
CA GLY A 282 14.49 6.57 18.39
C GLY A 282 15.77 6.66 19.24
N TYR A 283 16.73 5.76 19.04
CA TYR A 283 18.02 5.78 19.73
C TYR A 283 19.17 5.28 18.82
N PRO A 284 20.43 5.64 19.11
CA PRO A 284 21.58 5.17 18.32
C PRO A 284 21.72 3.64 18.34
N GLY A 285 21.87 3.03 17.16
CA GLY A 285 22.01 1.58 17.02
C GLY A 285 20.70 0.80 17.03
N ALA A 286 19.54 1.48 16.96
CA ALA A 286 18.25 0.82 16.83
C ALA A 286 18.19 -0.07 15.57
N THR A 287 17.48 -1.20 15.69
CA THR A 287 17.35 -2.19 14.63
C THR A 287 16.34 -1.80 13.57
N TYR A 288 15.36 -0.96 13.92
CA TYR A 288 14.25 -0.57 13.05
C TYR A 288 13.41 -1.74 12.54
N VAL A 289 13.48 -2.90 13.19
CA VAL A 289 12.63 -4.05 12.89
C VAL A 289 11.27 -3.88 13.60
N SER A 290 10.21 -4.38 12.98
CA SER A 290 8.88 -4.41 13.61
C SER A 290 8.85 -5.38 14.80
N ILE A 291 8.32 -4.92 15.95
CA ILE A 291 8.24 -5.72 17.17
C ILE A 291 6.86 -6.37 17.36
N TYR A 292 6.74 -7.33 18.26
CA TYR A 292 5.61 -8.27 18.39
C TYR A 292 4.23 -7.69 18.67
N HIS A 293 4.11 -6.39 18.93
CA HIS A 293 2.87 -5.76 19.38
C HIS A 293 2.11 -5.03 18.29
N ASN A 294 2.30 -5.42 17.02
CA ASN A 294 1.51 -4.90 15.91
C ASN A 294 0.02 -5.18 16.16
N LYS A 295 -0.82 -4.18 15.91
CA LYS A 295 -2.26 -4.24 16.20
C LYS A 295 -3.04 -4.04 14.91
N ILE A 296 -4.07 -4.86 14.74
CA ILE A 296 -5.02 -4.69 13.65
C ILE A 296 -6.32 -4.19 14.26
N PHE A 297 -6.84 -3.14 13.66
CA PHE A 297 -8.11 -2.55 14.03
C PHE A 297 -9.05 -2.75 12.86
N MET A 298 -10.18 -3.38 13.12
CA MET A 298 -11.20 -3.64 12.12
C MET A 298 -12.49 -2.93 12.49
N TYR A 299 -13.19 -2.44 11.49
CA TYR A 299 -14.54 -1.92 11.63
C TYR A 299 -15.52 -3.01 11.22
N LYS A 300 -16.06 -3.71 12.22
CA LYS A 300 -17.03 -4.78 11.95
C LYS A 300 -18.31 -4.15 11.41
N LEU A 301 -18.59 -4.41 10.14
CA LEU A 301 -19.85 -4.08 9.49
C LEU A 301 -20.83 -5.21 9.78
N THR A 302 -21.76 -4.99 10.70
CA THR A 302 -22.79 -5.99 11.01
C THR A 302 -24.12 -5.64 10.38
N PHE A 303 -24.73 -6.67 9.82
CA PHE A 303 -26.11 -6.70 9.38
C PHE A 303 -26.91 -7.56 10.37
N ILE A 304 -28.02 -7.02 10.88
CA ILE A 304 -28.97 -7.78 11.68
C ILE A 304 -30.26 -7.87 10.87
N ASP A 305 -30.60 -9.09 10.43
CA ASP A 305 -31.93 -9.39 9.93
C ASP A 305 -32.91 -9.48 11.11
N ARG A 306 -33.97 -8.67 11.08
CA ARG A 306 -35.08 -8.73 12.04
C ARG A 306 -36.32 -9.43 11.45
N SER A 307 -36.12 -10.39 10.55
CA SER A 307 -37.20 -11.20 9.95
C SER A 307 -38.06 -11.99 10.96
N LEU A 308 -37.69 -12.05 12.25
CA LEU A 308 -38.52 -12.63 13.31
C LEU A 308 -39.55 -11.67 13.95
N THR A 309 -39.60 -10.38 13.56
CA THR A 309 -40.62 -9.45 14.06
C THR A 309 -41.12 -8.50 12.97
N SER A 310 -42.26 -8.84 12.36
CA SER A 310 -43.25 -8.11 11.51
C SER A 310 -42.99 -6.71 10.87
N LYS A 311 -41.77 -6.19 10.83
CA LYS A 311 -41.31 -5.07 10.00
C LYS A 311 -39.88 -5.38 9.59
N SER A 312 -39.64 -5.66 8.31
CA SER A 312 -38.28 -5.86 7.77
C SER A 312 -37.48 -4.56 7.89
N LEU A 313 -36.83 -4.37 9.04
CA LEU A 313 -35.93 -3.26 9.32
C LEU A 313 -34.52 -3.83 9.45
N TYR A 314 -33.72 -3.63 8.40
CA TYR A 314 -32.29 -3.89 8.44
C TYR A 314 -31.60 -2.79 9.24
N LYS A 315 -30.73 -3.17 10.19
CA LYS A 315 -29.90 -2.22 10.93
C LYS A 315 -28.43 -2.50 10.64
N HIS A 316 -27.78 -1.55 9.97
CA HIS A 316 -26.33 -1.58 9.74
C HIS A 316 -25.61 -0.82 10.87
N ASN A 317 -24.58 -1.44 11.45
CA ASN A 317 -23.73 -0.77 12.43
C ASN A 317 -22.25 -0.96 12.04
N MET A 318 -21.46 0.06 12.36
CA MET A 318 -20.01 0.00 12.31
C MET A 318 -19.47 0.05 13.75
N LYS A 319 -18.64 -0.93 14.13
CA LYS A 319 -17.95 -0.94 15.44
C LYS A 319 -16.47 -1.22 15.25
N ALA A 320 -15.62 -0.39 15.84
CA ALA A 320 -14.20 -0.67 15.93
C ALA A 320 -13.96 -1.86 16.88
N ALA A 321 -13.16 -2.82 16.42
CA ALA A 321 -12.69 -3.97 17.18
C ALA A 321 -11.17 -4.09 17.01
N LYS A 322 -10.50 -4.56 18.05
CA LYS A 322 -9.06 -4.81 18.04
C LYS A 322 -8.82 -6.32 17.96
N GLN A 323 -8.03 -6.77 16.99
CA GLN A 323 -7.43 -8.10 16.99
C GLN A 323 -5.94 -7.96 17.34
N SER A 324 -5.45 -8.85 18.20
CA SER A 324 -4.04 -8.93 18.57
C SER A 324 -3.56 -10.35 18.32
N PHE A 325 -2.52 -10.48 17.49
CA PHE A 325 -1.72 -11.69 17.43
C PHE A 325 -0.51 -11.52 18.36
N THR A 326 -0.25 -12.54 19.18
CA THR A 326 0.97 -12.61 20.00
C THR A 326 1.82 -13.75 19.48
N SER A 327 2.95 -13.45 18.83
CA SER A 327 4.01 -14.42 18.55
C SER A 327 5.30 -14.00 19.29
N LYS A 328 6.10 -14.97 19.70
CA LYS A 328 7.44 -14.72 20.27
C LYS A 328 8.41 -14.63 19.09
N ARG A 329 8.90 -13.45 18.71
CA ARG A 329 9.92 -13.30 17.64
C ARG A 329 9.48 -13.67 16.21
N PHE A 330 8.90 -12.69 15.49
CA PHE A 330 9.07 -12.54 14.03
C PHE A 330 10.47 -11.96 13.73
N GLN A 331 11.51 -12.68 14.08
CA GLN A 331 12.77 -12.61 13.36
C GLN A 331 12.99 -14.03 12.85
N PRO A 332 13.45 -14.22 11.60
CA PRO A 332 14.13 -15.46 11.27
C PRO A 332 15.18 -15.72 12.36
N ASP A 333 15.34 -16.95 12.84
CA ASP A 333 16.43 -17.27 13.77
C ASP A 333 17.77 -17.06 13.05
N LEU A 334 18.27 -15.82 13.09
CA LEU A 334 19.50 -15.34 12.44
C LEU A 334 20.76 -15.74 13.24
N HIS A 335 20.71 -16.83 13.99
CA HIS A 335 21.87 -17.36 14.70
C HIS A 335 22.41 -18.61 13.99
N PRO A 336 23.74 -18.69 13.79
CA PRO A 336 24.40 -19.73 13.01
C PRO A 336 24.25 -21.13 13.59
#